data_AF-W9V8X3-F1
#
_entry.id   AF-W9V8X3-F1
#
_cell.length_a   1.000
_cell.length_b   1.000
_cell.length_c   1.000
_cell.angle_alpha   90.00
_cell.angle_beta   90.00
_cell.angle_gamma   90.00
#
_symmetry.space_group_name_H-M   'P 1'
#
loop_
_entity.id
_entity.type
_entity.pdbx_description
1 polymer ?
#
loop_
_entity_poly.entity_id
_entity_poly.type
_entity_poly.pdbx_seq_one_letter_code
_entity_poly.pdbx_strand_id
1 'polypeptide(L)'
;MEEYNARSGNRVQVIPDAVYERMRDYSWPGNVRELRNVVERAVLLARDRVFPIEWMQLGSGLAANPETQGGPNVDGDRLIIPLDGSMALDEMDSYIIRTALERSGQNVTAAARALGTTRETLRYRIQKYGLKDDPAQDEEIGLD
;
A
#
# COMPACT_ATOMS: atom_id res chain seq x y z
N MET A 1 14.07 -12.26 7.61
CA MET A 1 13.71 -13.61 7.14
C MET A 1 13.06 -14.44 8.22
N GLU A 2 13.71 -14.62 9.39
CA GLU A 2 13.16 -15.41 10.50
C GLU A 2 11.80 -14.90 11.01
N GLU A 3 11.65 -13.58 11.14
CA GLU A 3 10.37 -12.93 11.48
C GLU A 3 9.25 -13.24 10.45
N TYR A 4 9.53 -13.10 9.16
CA TYR A 4 8.54 -13.34 8.10
C TYR A 4 8.19 -14.83 7.96
N ASN A 5 9.16 -15.72 8.10
CA ASN A 5 8.92 -17.17 8.14
C ASN A 5 7.96 -17.55 9.27
N ALA A 6 8.17 -16.99 10.47
CA ALA A 6 7.30 -17.24 11.63
C ALA A 6 5.87 -16.73 11.41
N ARG A 7 5.71 -15.55 10.78
CA ARG A 7 4.39 -14.96 10.50
C ARG A 7 3.63 -15.66 9.38
N SER A 8 4.33 -16.21 8.37
CA SER A 8 3.72 -16.85 7.21
C SER A 8 3.61 -18.37 7.30
N GLY A 9 4.20 -19.00 8.33
CA GLY A 9 4.25 -20.47 8.45
C GLY A 9 5.23 -21.15 7.48
N ASN A 10 6.03 -20.37 6.75
CA ASN A 10 6.99 -20.85 5.76
C ASN A 10 8.41 -20.97 6.36
N ARG A 11 9.29 -21.69 5.65
CA ARG A 11 10.67 -21.96 6.10
C ARG A 11 11.69 -21.67 5.00
N VAL A 12 11.71 -20.44 4.49
CA VAL A 12 12.73 -20.02 3.54
C VAL A 12 14.08 -19.93 4.26
N GLN A 13 15.07 -20.67 3.77
CA GLN A 13 16.41 -20.79 4.35
C GLN A 13 17.52 -20.39 3.36
N VAL A 14 17.25 -20.48 2.06
CA VAL A 14 18.22 -20.20 1.00
C VAL A 14 17.77 -19.00 0.19
N ILE A 15 18.63 -18.00 0.04
CA ILE A 15 18.41 -16.87 -0.87
C ILE A 15 19.46 -17.01 -2.00
N PRO A 16 19.05 -17.29 -3.25
CA PRO A 16 19.98 -17.37 -4.38
C PRO A 16 20.71 -16.05 -4.64
N ASP A 17 21.97 -16.10 -5.11
CA ASP A 17 22.76 -14.89 -5.41
C ASP A 17 22.08 -13.94 -6.40
N ALA A 18 21.38 -14.50 -7.39
CA ALA A 18 20.60 -13.73 -8.37
C ALA A 18 19.50 -12.85 -7.73
N VAL A 19 18.98 -13.23 -6.54
CA VAL A 19 18.04 -12.40 -5.77
C VAL A 19 18.76 -11.17 -5.24
N TYR A 20 19.96 -11.34 -4.69
CA TYR A 20 20.76 -10.21 -4.18
C TYR A 20 21.19 -9.28 -5.31
N GLU A 21 21.58 -9.80 -6.47
CA GLU A 21 21.90 -9.00 -7.66
C GLU A 21 20.70 -8.15 -8.07
N ARG A 22 19.53 -8.77 -8.23
CA ARG A 22 18.30 -8.06 -8.61
C ARG A 22 17.83 -7.06 -7.55
N MET A 23 18.07 -7.34 -6.27
CA MET A 23 17.82 -6.37 -5.19
C MET A 23 18.79 -5.18 -5.25
N ARG A 24 20.05 -5.37 -5.64
CA ARG A 24 21.01 -4.26 -5.77
C ARG A 24 20.73 -3.38 -6.98
N ASP A 25 20.29 -3.99 -8.07
CA ASP A 25 20.06 -3.29 -9.35
C ASP A 25 18.74 -2.49 -9.36
N TYR A 26 17.84 -2.78 -8.43
CA TYR A 26 16.56 -2.07 -8.32
C TYR A 26 16.70 -0.81 -7.46
N SER A 27 16.14 0.32 -7.94
CA SER A 27 16.32 1.63 -7.30
C SER A 27 15.52 1.85 -6.02
N TRP A 28 14.64 0.93 -5.63
CA TRP A 28 13.78 1.00 -4.43
C TRP A 28 13.11 2.37 -4.23
N PRO A 29 12.26 2.83 -5.16
CA PRO A 29 11.60 4.13 -5.07
C PRO A 29 10.81 4.33 -3.76
N GLY A 30 10.32 3.25 -3.14
CA GLY A 30 9.65 3.22 -1.84
C GLY A 30 10.54 2.89 -0.62
N ASN A 31 11.87 2.93 -0.76
CA ASN A 31 12.87 2.64 0.28
C ASN A 31 12.66 1.26 0.96
N VAL A 32 12.97 1.18 2.26
CA VAL A 32 12.89 -0.01 3.12
C VAL A 32 11.48 -0.62 3.16
N ARG A 33 10.42 0.18 2.90
CA ARG A 33 9.04 -0.31 2.88
C ARG A 33 8.78 -1.19 1.66
N GLU A 34 9.25 -0.79 0.49
CA GLU A 34 9.12 -1.59 -0.73
C GLU A 34 9.95 -2.88 -0.64
N LEU A 35 11.17 -2.78 -0.10
CA LEU A 35 12.00 -3.96 0.22
C LEU A 35 11.28 -4.92 1.18
N ARG A 36 10.66 -4.39 2.24
CA ARG A 36 9.86 -5.18 3.19
C ARG A 36 8.71 -5.90 2.49
N ASN A 37 7.92 -5.20 1.69
CA ASN A 37 6.76 -5.78 1.00
C ASN A 37 7.20 -6.90 0.03
N VAL A 38 8.30 -6.69 -0.69
CA VAL A 38 8.87 -7.70 -1.60
C VAL A 38 9.35 -8.92 -0.82
N VAL A 39 10.08 -8.74 0.28
CA VAL A 39 10.57 -9.85 1.13
C VAL A 39 9.42 -10.61 1.79
N GLU A 40 8.46 -9.91 2.39
CA GLU A 40 7.30 -10.51 3.06
C GLU A 40 6.49 -11.37 2.09
N ARG A 41 6.23 -10.84 0.89
CA ARG A 41 5.49 -11.57 -0.15
C ARG A 41 6.25 -12.77 -0.69
N ALA A 42 7.54 -12.60 -0.98
CA ALA A 42 8.36 -13.70 -1.46
C ALA A 42 8.44 -14.83 -0.43
N VAL A 43 8.51 -14.50 0.86
CA VAL A 43 8.43 -15.49 1.95
C VAL A 43 7.05 -16.11 2.03
N LEU A 44 5.95 -15.35 1.91
CA LEU A 44 4.58 -15.87 1.92
C LEU A 44 4.29 -16.84 0.76
N LEU A 45 4.82 -16.55 -0.43
CA LEU A 45 4.59 -17.33 -1.65
C LEU A 45 5.63 -18.42 -1.88
N ALA A 46 6.65 -18.51 -1.04
CA ALA A 46 7.64 -19.56 -1.11
C ALA A 46 6.99 -20.93 -0.89
N ARG A 47 7.09 -21.79 -1.91
CA ARG A 47 6.61 -23.17 -1.83
C ARG A 47 7.63 -24.12 -1.20
N ASP A 48 8.90 -23.73 -1.27
CA ASP A 48 10.05 -24.49 -0.80
C ASP A 48 10.93 -23.64 0.13
N ARG A 49 12.07 -24.20 0.55
CA ARG A 49 13.02 -23.50 1.41
C ARG A 49 13.87 -22.45 0.68
N VAL A 50 13.60 -22.17 -0.59
CA VAL A 50 14.37 -21.25 -1.43
C VAL A 50 13.55 -19.98 -1.68
N PHE A 51 14.20 -18.82 -1.58
CA PHE A 51 13.59 -17.53 -1.86
C PHE A 51 13.26 -17.43 -3.35
N PRO A 52 11.99 -17.27 -3.72
CA PRO A 52 11.59 -17.32 -5.11
C PRO A 52 11.80 -15.97 -5.80
N ILE A 53 12.67 -15.96 -6.82
CA ILE A 53 13.05 -14.75 -7.54
C ILE A 53 11.92 -14.21 -8.43
N GLU A 54 11.04 -15.10 -8.91
CA GLU A 54 9.91 -14.80 -9.77
C GLU A 54 8.81 -13.98 -9.06
N TRP A 55 8.71 -14.10 -7.74
CA TRP A 55 7.72 -13.38 -6.94
C TRP A 55 8.20 -12.01 -6.47
N MET A 56 9.44 -11.64 -6.78
CA MET A 56 9.96 -10.32 -6.44
C MET A 56 9.27 -9.21 -7.23
N GLN A 57 8.76 -9.51 -8.45
CA GLN A 57 8.07 -8.57 -9.35
C GLN A 57 8.75 -7.19 -9.46
N LEU A 58 10.08 -7.14 -9.27
CA LEU A 58 10.86 -5.93 -9.45
C LEU A 58 10.91 -5.65 -10.95
N GLY A 59 10.26 -4.57 -11.39
CA GLY A 59 10.11 -4.23 -12.80
C GLY A 59 11.43 -4.36 -13.55
N SER A 60 11.43 -5.13 -14.64
CA SER A 60 12.55 -5.23 -15.57
C SER A 60 12.91 -3.82 -16.03
N GLY A 61 14.13 -3.36 -15.72
CA GLY A 61 14.62 -2.00 -15.95
C GLY A 61 14.68 -1.54 -17.40
N LEU A 62 13.54 -1.37 -18.06
CA LEU A 62 13.43 -0.72 -19.36
C LEU A 62 12.24 0.26 -19.34
N ALA A 63 12.58 1.55 -19.31
CA ALA A 63 11.72 2.71 -19.49
C ALA A 63 10.62 2.95 -18.43
N ALA A 64 11.04 3.17 -17.18
CA ALA A 64 10.20 3.90 -16.23
C ALA A 64 10.23 5.38 -16.61
N ASN A 65 9.23 5.82 -17.38
CA ASN A 65 8.92 7.25 -17.46
C ASN A 65 8.67 7.72 -16.01
N PRO A 66 9.40 8.74 -15.49
CA PRO A 66 9.38 9.11 -14.08
C PRO A 66 8.03 9.59 -13.55
N GLU A 67 7.00 9.69 -14.40
CA GLU A 67 5.62 10.05 -14.05
C GLU A 67 4.68 8.84 -13.86
N THR A 68 5.11 7.64 -14.28
CA THR A 68 4.36 6.36 -14.12
C THR A 68 4.93 5.53 -12.96
N GLN A 69 5.22 6.20 -11.85
CA GLN A 69 5.75 5.57 -10.64
C GLN A 69 4.71 4.59 -10.09
N GLY A 70 5.15 3.39 -9.70
CA GLY A 70 4.34 2.28 -9.17
C GLY A 70 3.72 2.54 -7.79
N GLY A 71 3.18 3.74 -7.58
CA GLY A 71 2.32 4.11 -6.48
C GLY A 71 0.91 4.41 -6.97
N PRO A 72 -0.07 4.46 -6.05
CA PRO A 72 -1.40 4.92 -6.41
C PRO A 72 -1.35 6.37 -6.90
N ASN A 73 -2.03 6.65 -8.01
CA ASN A 73 -2.10 7.98 -8.60
C ASN A 73 -3.55 8.36 -8.91
N VAL A 74 -3.83 9.66 -8.88
CA VAL A 74 -5.12 10.26 -9.18
C VAL A 74 -5.03 10.92 -10.56
N ASP A 75 -5.79 10.40 -11.52
CA ASP A 75 -5.91 10.96 -12.87
C ASP A 75 -7.35 11.45 -13.07
N GLY A 76 -7.56 12.76 -12.86
CA GLY A 76 -8.89 13.36 -12.82
C GLY A 76 -9.78 12.67 -11.79
N ASP A 77 -10.86 12.05 -12.25
CA ASP A 77 -11.81 11.29 -11.42
C ASP A 77 -11.41 9.83 -11.18
N ARG A 78 -10.37 9.33 -11.85
CA ARG A 78 -9.92 7.95 -11.71
C ARG A 78 -8.83 7.83 -10.66
N LEU A 79 -8.90 6.74 -9.91
CA LEU A 79 -7.87 6.30 -8.99
C LEU A 79 -7.20 5.06 -9.58
N ILE A 80 -5.91 5.15 -9.86
CA ILE A 80 -5.11 4.05 -10.39
C ILE A 80 -4.37 3.45 -9.21
N ILE A 81 -4.61 2.16 -8.93
CA ILE A 81 -3.91 1.42 -7.88
C ILE A 81 -3.14 0.26 -8.53
N PRO A 82 -1.83 0.13 -8.28
CA PRO A 82 -1.06 -0.98 -8.80
C PRO A 82 -1.50 -2.30 -8.18
N LEU A 83 -1.78 -3.31 -9.02
CA LEU A 83 -2.12 -4.68 -8.60
C LEU A 83 -0.94 -5.65 -8.76
N ASP A 84 0.27 -5.12 -8.87
CA ASP A 84 1.55 -5.87 -8.88
C ASP A 84 2.03 -6.22 -7.46
N GLY A 85 1.16 -6.04 -6.46
CA GLY A 85 1.43 -6.30 -5.05
C GLY A 85 2.41 -5.34 -4.36
N SER A 86 2.93 -4.31 -5.05
CA SER A 86 3.80 -3.28 -4.46
C SER A 86 3.17 -2.61 -3.23
N MET A 87 1.84 -2.61 -3.16
CA MET A 87 1.04 -2.06 -2.08
C MET A 87 0.26 -3.18 -1.36
N ALA A 88 0.18 -3.12 -0.03
CA ALA A 88 -0.65 -4.05 0.73
C ALA A 88 -2.14 -3.67 0.64
N LEU A 89 -3.05 -4.64 0.80
CA LEU A 89 -4.50 -4.40 0.70
C LEU A 89 -5.00 -3.31 1.67
N ASP A 90 -4.52 -3.33 2.92
CA ASP A 90 -4.88 -2.31 3.91
C ASP A 90 -4.38 -0.91 3.49
N GLU A 91 -3.23 -0.83 2.82
CA GLU A 91 -2.71 0.44 2.31
C GLU A 91 -3.54 0.93 1.12
N MET A 92 -3.93 0.03 0.21
CA MET A 92 -4.83 0.35 -0.91
C MET A 92 -6.16 0.89 -0.37
N ASP A 93 -6.77 0.20 0.59
CA ASP A 93 -8.04 0.58 1.22
C ASP A 93 -7.92 1.95 1.90
N SER A 94 -6.86 2.16 2.68
CA SER A 94 -6.56 3.46 3.30
C SER A 94 -6.42 4.59 2.28
N TYR A 95 -5.71 4.33 1.17
CA TYR A 95 -5.53 5.31 0.09
C TYR A 95 -6.86 5.68 -0.57
N ILE A 96 -7.69 4.67 -0.92
CA ILE A 96 -9.02 4.88 -1.51
C ILE A 96 -9.89 5.76 -0.60
N ILE A 97 -9.91 5.45 0.70
CA ILE A 97 -10.74 6.16 1.67
C ILE A 97 -10.28 7.60 1.82
N ARG A 98 -8.97 7.83 1.95
CA ARG A 98 -8.40 9.18 2.05
C ARG A 98 -8.72 10.01 0.82
N THR A 99 -8.50 9.48 -0.39
CA THR A 99 -8.82 10.21 -1.63
C THR A 99 -10.32 10.52 -1.74
N ALA A 100 -11.19 9.59 -1.32
CA ALA A 100 -12.63 9.85 -1.30
C ALA A 100 -13.03 10.94 -0.29
N LEU A 101 -12.39 11.00 0.87
CA LEU A 101 -12.60 12.05 1.87
C LEU A 101 -12.14 13.42 1.38
N GLU A 102 -10.94 13.49 0.79
CA GLU A 102 -10.39 14.73 0.22
C GLU A 102 -11.33 15.30 -0.86
N ARG A 103 -11.77 14.45 -1.80
CA ARG A 103 -12.74 14.85 -2.84
C ARG A 103 -14.10 15.25 -2.29
N SER A 104 -14.48 14.74 -1.13
CA SER A 104 -15.75 15.05 -0.47
C SER A 104 -15.63 16.21 0.52
N GLY A 105 -14.49 16.91 0.58
CA GLY A 105 -14.26 17.99 1.54
C GLY A 105 -14.38 17.52 2.99
N GLN A 106 -13.82 16.35 3.31
CA GLN A 106 -13.91 15.68 4.62
C GLN A 106 -15.34 15.26 5.05
N ASN A 107 -16.32 15.33 4.14
CA ASN A 107 -17.67 14.84 4.42
C ASN A 107 -17.75 13.30 4.33
N VAL A 108 -17.71 12.66 5.49
CA VAL A 108 -17.77 11.18 5.62
C VAL A 108 -19.02 10.57 4.98
N THR A 109 -20.18 11.25 5.04
CA THR A 109 -21.42 10.72 4.44
C THR A 109 -21.35 10.76 2.92
N ALA A 110 -20.81 11.84 2.35
CA ALA A 110 -20.64 11.97 0.90
C ALA A 110 -19.57 11.00 0.37
N ALA A 111 -18.45 10.85 1.09
CA ALA A 111 -17.40 9.89 0.75
C ALA A 111 -17.92 8.44 0.80
N ALA A 112 -18.72 8.09 1.81
CA ALA A 112 -19.30 6.76 1.92
C ALA A 112 -20.24 6.44 0.76
N ARG A 113 -21.07 7.42 0.36
CA ARG A 113 -21.94 7.31 -0.82
C ARG A 113 -21.13 7.13 -2.10
N ALA A 114 -20.04 7.90 -2.28
CA ALA A 114 -19.17 7.79 -3.46
C ALA A 114 -18.49 6.41 -3.56
N LEU A 115 -18.14 5.80 -2.42
CA LEU A 115 -17.55 4.46 -2.34
C LEU A 115 -18.59 3.33 -2.26
N GLY A 116 -19.89 3.63 -2.31
CA GLY A 116 -20.97 2.62 -2.26
C GLY A 116 -21.05 1.87 -0.92
N THR A 117 -20.65 2.49 0.19
CA THR A 117 -20.66 1.91 1.53
C THR A 117 -21.50 2.74 2.51
N THR A 118 -21.71 2.25 3.73
CA THR A 118 -22.41 3.01 4.79
C THR A 118 -21.46 3.98 5.50
N ARG A 119 -22.04 5.01 6.13
CA ARG A 119 -21.31 5.98 6.95
C ARG A 119 -20.60 5.29 8.11
N GLU A 120 -21.25 4.30 8.74
CA GLU A 120 -20.74 3.54 9.86
C GLU A 120 -19.51 2.72 9.46
N THR A 121 -19.58 2.01 8.33
CA THR A 121 -18.45 1.24 7.81
C THR A 121 -17.29 2.16 7.44
N LEU A 122 -17.56 3.32 6.82
CA LEU A 122 -16.50 4.25 6.47
C LEU A 122 -15.83 4.83 7.73
N ARG A 123 -16.60 5.23 8.75
CA ARG A 123 -16.05 5.69 10.04
C ARG A 123 -15.16 4.66 10.69
N TYR A 124 -15.59 3.40 10.73
CA TYR A 124 -14.79 2.32 11.27
C TYR A 124 -13.44 2.21 10.55
N ARG A 125 -13.43 2.26 9.21
CA ARG A 125 -12.19 2.19 8.43
C ARG A 125 -11.32 3.44 8.61
N ILE A 126 -11.90 4.63 8.69
CA ILE A 126 -11.19 5.88 8.99
C ILE A 126 -10.45 5.76 10.33
N GLN A 127 -11.11 5.22 11.36
CA GLN A 127 -10.51 5.00 12.66
C GLN A 127 -9.44 3.90 12.62
N LYS A 128 -9.71 2.79 11.94
CA LYS A 128 -8.76 1.66 11.75
C LYS A 128 -7.45 2.15 11.15
N TYR A 129 -7.51 3.08 10.19
CA TYR A 129 -6.33 3.58 9.47
C TYR A 129 -5.80 4.92 9.99
N GLY A 130 -6.38 5.49 11.06
CA GLY A 130 -5.94 6.76 11.64
C GLY A 130 -6.08 7.96 10.70
N LEU A 131 -7.10 7.98 9.83
CA LEU A 131 -7.29 9.01 8.78
C LEU A 131 -8.02 10.27 9.26
N LYS A 132 -8.07 10.53 10.57
CA LYS A 132 -8.66 11.75 11.13
C LYS A 132 -7.55 12.68 11.61
N ASP A 133 -7.55 13.91 11.10
CA ASP A 133 -6.86 15.02 11.74
C ASP A 133 -7.57 15.38 13.06
N ASP A 134 -6.75 15.85 14.00
CA ASP A 134 -7.04 16.25 15.38
C ASP A 134 -8.33 17.11 15.51
N PRO A 135 -9.26 16.82 16.44
CA PRO A 135 -10.53 17.54 16.62
C PRO A 135 -10.45 19.01 17.12
N ALA A 136 -9.36 19.73 16.88
CA ALA A 136 -9.17 21.10 17.39
C ALA A 136 -9.77 22.23 16.52
N GLN A 137 -10.59 21.94 15.51
CA GLN A 137 -11.11 22.98 14.59
C GLN A 137 -12.63 23.16 14.55
N ASP A 138 -13.39 22.50 15.43
CA ASP A 138 -14.87 22.62 15.47
C ASP A 138 -15.41 23.54 16.59
N GLU A 139 -14.57 24.27 17.34
CA GLU A 139 -15.02 25.18 18.42
C GLU A 139 -14.98 26.69 18.09
N GLU A 140 -14.53 27.13 16.92
CA GLU A 140 -14.36 28.57 16.64
C GLU A 140 -15.23 29.11 15.47
N ILE A 141 -16.41 28.53 15.26
CA ILE A 141 -17.41 29.08 14.34
C ILE A 141 -18.78 29.16 15.02
N GLY A 142 -18.87 30.00 16.04
CA GLY A 142 -20.13 30.32 16.68
C GLY A 142 -19.94 31.19 17.92
N LEU A 143 -19.80 32.49 17.71
CA LEU A 143 -20.42 33.59 18.46
C LEU A 143 -19.76 34.92 18.09
N ASP A 144 -20.36 35.63 17.13
CA ASP A 144 -20.61 37.08 17.19
C ASP A 144 -21.76 37.44 16.26
#